data_AF-A0A1X1TPX9-F1
#
_entry.id   AF-A0A1X1TPX9-F1
#
_cell.length_a   1.000
_cell.length_b   1.000
_cell.length_c   1.000
_cell.angle_alpha   90.00
_cell.angle_beta   90.00
_cell.angle_gamma   90.00
#
_symmetry.space_group_name_H-M   'P 1'
#
loop_
_entity.id
_entity.type
_entity.pdbx_description
1 polymer ?
#
loop_
_entity_poly.entity_id
_entity_poly.type
_entity_poly.pdbx_seq_one_letter_code
_entity_poly.pdbx_strand_id
1 'polypeptide(L)'
;MFTYGTSQQNLTEFAVSFNTTINFGNGIVTAPTEVNVPIFSIEHLNVSLIDPITISLPGGLSPIEISKIPVTLAYPDLPPFTKTFPLGDSGAQGILGVGASGLEPSSPVTTALPGQLSQGVLINAPGGYLEFGPNPLTPGVSVPGSPITTLDVQINDGPLTTVTAAIDAGGQYGSIPSSLVPSTVPVTSPGLPVSFGEALPPGTEISVYTSNGQTLLYQFTTTATQSPVVTPGTPSASNLFNTGFVPFMDQPIYIANGPNAGSPGIPGAFAPNLGTTIFDL
;
A
#
# COMPACT_ATOMS: atom_id res chain seq x y z
N MET A 1 6.07 -11.95 13.30
CA MET A 1 5.62 -10.59 13.66
C MET A 1 5.67 -9.80 12.38
N PHE A 2 4.56 -9.22 11.97
CA PHE A 2 4.41 -8.52 10.70
C PHE A 2 3.96 -7.09 10.99
N THR A 3 4.46 -6.11 10.26
CA THR A 3 4.03 -4.72 10.40
C THR A 3 3.56 -4.23 9.04
N TYR A 4 2.34 -3.70 9.00
CA TYR A 4 1.69 -3.21 7.78
C TYR A 4 1.18 -1.79 7.97
N GLY A 5 1.02 -1.08 6.86
CA GLY A 5 0.45 0.27 6.82
C GLY A 5 1.48 1.36 6.49
N THR A 6 1.21 2.58 6.96
CA THR A 6 2.04 3.77 6.69
C THR A 6 2.62 4.33 7.99
N SER A 7 3.62 5.22 7.91
CA SER A 7 4.26 5.87 9.06
C SER A 7 3.30 6.52 10.07
N GLN A 8 2.06 6.84 9.67
CA GLN A 8 1.01 7.38 10.53
C GLN A 8 -0.04 6.35 10.97
N GLN A 9 -0.21 5.25 10.24
CA GLN A 9 -1.21 4.20 10.45
C GLN A 9 -0.51 2.84 10.33
N ASN A 10 0.14 2.39 11.40
CA ASN A 10 0.87 1.12 11.43
C ASN A 10 0.17 0.11 12.33
N LEU A 11 -0.13 -1.07 11.80
CA LEU A 11 -0.58 -2.23 12.56
C LEU A 11 0.60 -3.20 12.69
N THR A 12 0.96 -3.58 13.92
CA THR A 12 1.94 -4.66 14.14
C THR A 12 1.24 -5.90 14.69
N GLU A 13 1.28 -6.98 13.92
CA GLU A 13 0.60 -8.24 14.21
C GLU A 13 1.58 -9.32 14.68
N PHE A 14 1.18 -10.01 15.75
CA PHE A 14 1.72 -11.30 16.14
C PHE A 14 0.79 -12.35 15.55
N ALA A 15 1.28 -13.09 14.57
CA ALA A 15 0.52 -14.11 13.86
C ALA A 15 1.16 -15.48 14.03
N VAL A 16 0.32 -16.51 13.92
CA VAL A 16 0.76 -17.91 13.77
C VAL A 16 0.62 -18.27 12.29
N SER A 17 1.71 -18.80 11.74
CA SER A 17 1.78 -19.24 10.34
C SER A 17 1.28 -20.68 10.22
N PHE A 18 0.32 -20.92 9.33
CA PHE A 18 -0.20 -22.24 9.00
C PHE A 18 0.16 -22.58 7.56
N ASN A 19 0.54 -23.83 7.29
CA ASN A 19 0.69 -24.33 5.92
C ASN A 19 -0.60 -25.03 5.48
N THR A 20 -1.41 -24.37 4.66
CA THR A 20 -2.76 -24.85 4.27
C THR A 20 -3.13 -24.42 2.85
N THR A 21 -4.18 -25.01 2.29
CA THR A 21 -4.73 -24.62 0.99
C THR A 21 -5.72 -23.47 1.13
N ILE A 22 -5.76 -22.58 0.13
CA ILE A 22 -6.79 -21.57 -0.05
C ILE A 22 -7.65 -21.98 -1.26
N ASN A 23 -8.97 -21.90 -1.12
CA ASN A 23 -9.95 -22.31 -2.12
C ASN A 23 -10.82 -21.11 -2.51
N PHE A 24 -10.74 -20.70 -3.78
CA PHE A 24 -11.46 -19.56 -4.35
C PHE A 24 -12.81 -19.95 -5.00
N GLY A 25 -13.25 -21.21 -4.80
CA GLY A 25 -14.40 -21.79 -5.51
C GLY A 25 -14.03 -22.38 -6.86
N ASN A 26 -15.01 -23.03 -7.52
CA ASN A 26 -14.88 -23.58 -8.88
C ASN A 26 -13.66 -24.52 -9.13
N GLY A 27 -13.10 -25.12 -8.07
CA GLY A 27 -11.89 -25.96 -8.16
C GLY A 27 -10.56 -25.19 -8.20
N ILE A 28 -10.60 -23.86 -8.08
CA ILE A 28 -9.41 -23.00 -7.97
C ILE A 28 -8.90 -23.11 -6.52
N VAL A 29 -7.98 -24.05 -6.31
CA VAL A 29 -7.38 -24.34 -4.99
C VAL A 29 -5.87 -24.29 -5.09
N THR A 30 -5.22 -23.61 -4.15
CA THR A 30 -3.75 -23.57 -4.08
C THR A 30 -3.19 -24.93 -3.64
N ALA A 31 -1.91 -25.17 -3.96
CA ALA A 31 -1.10 -26.06 -3.12
C ALA A 31 -1.02 -25.51 -1.67
N PRO A 32 -0.65 -26.33 -0.67
CA PRO A 32 -0.38 -25.83 0.68
C PRO A 32 0.63 -24.68 0.64
N THR A 33 0.22 -23.53 1.17
CA THR A 33 0.98 -22.29 1.22
C THR A 33 0.91 -21.68 2.63
N GLU A 34 1.79 -20.73 2.92
CA GLU A 34 1.76 -20.02 4.21
C GLU A 34 0.52 -19.12 4.30
N VAL A 35 -0.22 -19.25 5.40
CA VAL A 35 -1.33 -18.39 5.79
C VAL A 35 -1.07 -17.90 7.20
N ASN A 36 -0.90 -16.59 7.35
CA ASN A 36 -0.65 -15.96 8.64
C ASN A 36 -1.98 -15.58 9.29
N VAL A 37 -2.26 -16.13 10.48
CA VAL A 37 -3.45 -15.82 11.27
C VAL A 37 -3.03 -14.96 12.47
N PRO A 38 -3.43 -13.69 12.54
CA PRO A 38 -3.16 -12.83 13.69
C PRO A 38 -3.78 -13.42 14.97
N ILE A 39 -2.99 -13.48 16.03
CA ILE A 39 -3.43 -13.88 17.38
C ILE A 39 -3.46 -12.69 18.35
N PHE A 40 -2.74 -11.61 18.01
CA PHE A 40 -2.71 -10.36 18.77
C PHE A 40 -2.14 -9.24 17.90
N SER A 41 -2.65 -8.02 18.06
CA SER A 41 -2.21 -6.87 17.27
C SER A 41 -1.90 -5.65 18.15
N ILE A 42 -1.05 -4.76 17.65
CA ILE A 42 -0.66 -3.52 18.33
C ILE A 42 -0.97 -2.36 17.40
N GLU A 43 -1.98 -1.58 17.77
CA GLU A 43 -2.28 -0.25 17.24
C GLU A 43 -1.67 0.81 18.17
N HIS A 44 -1.03 1.84 17.62
CA HIS A 44 -0.62 3.10 18.28
C HIS A 44 -0.55 3.12 19.83
N LEU A 45 0.34 2.33 20.41
CA LEU A 45 1.37 2.89 21.28
C LEU A 45 0.90 4.08 22.20
N ASN A 46 0.34 3.84 23.41
CA ASN A 46 0.10 4.81 24.53
C ASN A 46 0.42 4.32 26.01
N VAL A 47 1.68 4.33 26.51
CA VAL A 47 2.11 4.00 27.92
C VAL A 47 2.30 5.24 28.80
N SER A 48 1.75 5.22 30.03
CA SER A 48 2.20 6.16 31.09
C SER A 48 3.17 5.49 32.05
N LEU A 49 4.20 6.23 32.44
CA LEU A 49 5.06 5.85 33.56
C LEU A 49 4.32 6.17 34.87
N ILE A 50 4.43 5.29 35.86
CA ILE A 50 3.82 5.48 37.19
C ILE A 50 4.51 6.65 37.91
N ASP A 51 5.84 6.75 37.75
CA ASP A 51 6.67 7.87 38.19
C ASP A 51 7.28 8.55 36.96
N PRO A 52 7.15 9.89 36.79
CA PRO A 52 7.78 10.60 35.68
C PRO A 52 9.31 10.52 35.72
N ILE A 53 9.95 10.38 34.55
CA ILE A 53 11.40 10.55 34.46
C ILE A 53 11.72 12.05 34.39
N THR A 54 12.38 12.56 35.41
CA THR A 54 12.85 13.96 35.48
C THR A 54 14.31 14.07 35.05
N ILE A 55 14.58 14.85 34.00
CA ILE A 55 15.94 15.17 33.55
C ILE A 55 16.32 16.57 34.02
N SER A 56 17.20 16.65 35.02
CA SER A 56 17.74 17.91 35.51
C SER A 56 18.71 18.55 34.51
N LEU A 57 18.50 19.83 34.20
CA LEU A 57 19.33 20.58 33.26
C LEU A 57 20.30 21.53 34.01
N PRO A 58 21.54 21.71 33.53
CA PRO A 58 22.47 22.67 34.12
C PRO A 58 22.02 24.12 33.88
N GLY A 59 22.48 25.05 34.73
CA GLY A 59 22.21 26.48 34.56
C GLY A 59 20.87 26.98 35.13
N GLY A 60 20.15 26.16 35.90
CA GLY A 60 18.89 26.58 36.56
C GLY A 60 17.66 26.56 35.63
N LEU A 61 17.76 25.88 34.49
CA LEU A 61 16.63 25.63 33.60
C LEU A 61 15.64 24.65 34.25
N SER A 62 14.35 24.78 33.89
CA SER A 62 13.32 23.83 34.31
C SER A 62 13.66 22.39 33.86
N PRO A 63 13.47 21.37 34.72
CA PRO A 63 13.66 19.98 34.32
C PRO A 63 12.72 19.56 33.19
N ILE A 64 13.14 18.58 32.40
CA ILE A 64 12.25 17.89 31.45
C ILE A 64 11.56 16.74 32.19
N GLU A 65 10.23 16.68 32.14
CA GLU A 65 9.45 15.57 32.67
C GLU A 65 8.90 14.69 31.54
N ILE A 66 9.16 13.39 31.61
CA ILE A 66 8.58 12.38 30.71
C ILE A 66 7.55 11.58 31.52
N SER A 67 6.26 11.89 31.32
CA SER A 67 5.11 11.27 32.02
C SER A 67 4.24 10.38 31.13
N LYS A 68 4.39 10.51 29.80
CA LYS A 68 3.73 9.70 28.77
C LYS A 68 4.74 9.32 27.70
N ILE A 69 4.84 8.03 27.42
CA ILE A 69 5.53 7.47 26.26
C ILE A 69 4.44 6.83 25.38
N PRO A 70 4.26 7.16 24.11
CA PRO A 70 3.43 6.31 23.26
C PRO A 70 4.01 4.84 23.16
N VAL A 71 3.34 3.73 23.64
CA VAL A 71 3.74 2.36 24.26
C VAL A 71 2.64 1.20 24.42
N THR A 72 1.34 1.31 24.04
CA THR A 72 0.17 0.39 24.35
C THR A 72 -0.50 -0.28 23.10
N LEU A 73 -1.73 -0.86 23.18
CA LEU A 73 -2.13 -2.17 22.59
C LEU A 73 -3.60 -2.31 22.07
N ALA A 74 -3.84 -3.17 21.06
CA ALA A 74 -5.17 -3.54 20.55
C ALA A 74 -5.49 -5.03 20.84
N TYR A 75 -6.37 -5.28 21.81
CA TYR A 75 -6.71 -6.64 22.25
C TYR A 75 -7.69 -7.37 21.28
N PRO A 76 -7.66 -8.71 21.21
CA PRO A 76 -7.96 -9.47 19.99
C PRO A 76 -9.44 -9.70 19.65
N ASP A 77 -10.37 -9.01 20.29
CA ASP A 77 -11.82 -9.25 20.15
C ASP A 77 -12.47 -8.47 18.99
N LEU A 78 -11.67 -7.71 18.23
CA LEU A 78 -12.04 -7.19 16.91
C LEU A 78 -11.23 -7.95 15.85
N PRO A 79 -11.83 -8.37 14.72
CA PRO A 79 -11.03 -8.77 13.56
C PRO A 79 -10.07 -7.61 13.24
N PRO A 80 -8.74 -7.84 13.14
CA PRO A 80 -7.76 -6.75 13.12
C PRO A 80 -7.88 -5.82 11.89
N PHE A 81 -8.65 -6.25 10.90
CA PHE A 81 -8.97 -5.54 9.67
C PHE A 81 -10.10 -4.50 9.81
N THR A 82 -10.89 -4.50 10.89
CA THR A 82 -12.10 -3.66 11.01
C THR A 82 -11.82 -2.23 11.49
N LYS A 83 -10.57 -1.87 11.82
CA LYS A 83 -10.28 -0.54 12.42
C LYS A 83 -8.97 0.13 12.02
N THR A 84 -7.83 -0.57 12.04
CA THR A 84 -6.53 0.04 11.66
C THR A 84 -6.37 0.23 10.16
N PHE A 85 -6.80 -0.77 9.39
CA PHE A 85 -6.90 -0.62 7.95
C PHE A 85 -8.22 0.10 7.66
N PRO A 86 -8.19 1.27 7.03
CA PRO A 86 -9.39 1.94 6.59
C PRO A 86 -9.90 1.29 5.28
N LEU A 87 -10.14 -0.03 5.30
CA LEU A 87 -10.82 -0.80 4.25
C LEU A 87 -12.32 -0.49 4.17
N GLY A 88 -12.77 0.58 4.85
CA GLY A 88 -14.19 0.89 5.11
C GLY A 88 -14.93 -0.26 5.80
N ASP A 89 -16.25 -0.18 5.77
CA ASP A 89 -17.17 -1.25 6.22
C ASP A 89 -17.20 -2.44 5.23
N SER A 90 -16.05 -2.84 4.65
CA SER A 90 -15.95 -3.95 3.69
C SER A 90 -16.39 -5.31 4.25
N GLY A 91 -16.44 -5.46 5.57
CA GLY A 91 -16.74 -6.72 6.26
C GLY A 91 -15.69 -7.81 6.08
N ALA A 92 -14.53 -7.49 5.47
CA ALA A 92 -13.45 -8.43 5.24
C ALA A 92 -12.81 -8.90 6.56
N GLN A 93 -12.51 -10.20 6.64
CA GLN A 93 -11.89 -10.84 7.82
C GLN A 93 -10.42 -11.26 7.56
N GLY A 94 -9.81 -10.78 6.48
CA GLY A 94 -8.45 -11.11 6.07
C GLY A 94 -7.98 -10.24 4.91
N ILE A 95 -6.66 -10.17 4.71
CA ILE A 95 -6.02 -9.50 3.58
C ILE A 95 -5.48 -10.55 2.60
N LEU A 96 -5.77 -10.37 1.31
CA LEU A 96 -5.23 -11.19 0.23
C LEU A 96 -4.10 -10.43 -0.49
N GLY A 97 -2.87 -10.56 0.00
CA GLY A 97 -1.70 -9.96 -0.65
C GLY A 97 -1.37 -10.66 -1.98
N VAL A 98 -1.48 -9.93 -3.10
CA VAL A 98 -1.22 -10.44 -4.46
C VAL A 98 -0.02 -9.82 -5.17
N GLY A 99 0.65 -8.83 -4.57
CA GLY A 99 1.85 -8.20 -5.14
C GLY A 99 3.07 -9.12 -5.13
N ALA A 100 3.73 -9.27 -6.28
CA ALA A 100 4.83 -10.21 -6.52
C ALA A 100 6.10 -9.99 -5.67
N SER A 101 6.26 -8.78 -5.14
CA SER A 101 7.36 -8.31 -4.28
C SER A 101 6.79 -7.61 -3.04
N GLY A 102 5.68 -8.13 -2.50
CA GLY A 102 5.09 -7.64 -1.25
C GLY A 102 6.05 -7.72 -0.07
N LEU A 103 5.84 -6.87 0.94
CA LEU A 103 6.76 -6.76 2.08
C LEU A 103 6.84 -8.07 2.90
N GLU A 104 5.71 -8.69 3.21
CA GLU A 104 5.57 -10.10 3.61
C GLU A 104 4.11 -10.56 3.38
N PRO A 105 3.83 -11.88 3.21
CA PRO A 105 4.81 -12.93 2.92
C PRO A 105 5.42 -12.71 1.53
N SER A 106 6.74 -12.93 1.41
CA SER A 106 7.54 -12.67 0.19
C SER A 106 7.15 -13.44 -1.09
N SER A 107 6.11 -14.28 -1.06
CA SER A 107 5.50 -14.87 -2.26
C SER A 107 3.97 -14.74 -2.18
N PRO A 108 3.30 -14.11 -3.16
CA PRO A 108 1.85 -13.95 -3.11
C PRO A 108 1.16 -15.30 -3.32
N VAL A 109 0.01 -15.49 -2.66
CA VAL A 109 -0.83 -16.70 -2.72
C VAL A 109 -1.10 -17.22 -4.15
N THR A 110 -1.14 -16.31 -5.14
CA THR A 110 -1.33 -16.62 -6.55
C THR A 110 -0.24 -17.54 -7.10
N THR A 111 1.00 -17.47 -6.63
CA THR A 111 2.09 -18.37 -7.08
C THR A 111 1.84 -19.84 -6.72
N ALA A 112 1.04 -20.11 -5.68
CA ALA A 112 0.68 -21.45 -5.23
C ALA A 112 -0.51 -22.05 -6.00
N LEU A 113 -1.11 -21.34 -6.96
CA LEU A 113 -2.17 -21.87 -7.83
C LEU A 113 -1.62 -22.84 -8.88
N PRO A 114 -2.40 -23.84 -9.33
CA PRO A 114 -1.89 -24.86 -10.25
C PRO A 114 -1.74 -24.37 -11.69
N GLY A 115 -0.61 -24.72 -12.32
CA GLY A 115 -0.38 -24.53 -13.75
C GLY A 115 -0.40 -23.04 -14.16
N GLN A 116 -1.14 -22.71 -15.21
CA GLN A 116 -1.20 -21.34 -15.75
C GLN A 116 -1.83 -20.33 -14.78
N LEU A 117 -2.66 -20.78 -13.82
CA LEU A 117 -3.25 -19.93 -12.79
C LEU A 117 -2.20 -19.24 -11.89
N SER A 118 -0.96 -19.77 -11.87
CA SER A 118 0.17 -19.19 -11.12
C SER A 118 0.82 -17.94 -11.75
N GLN A 119 0.40 -17.52 -12.95
CA GLN A 119 1.09 -16.45 -13.69
C GLN A 119 0.78 -15.04 -13.17
N GLY A 120 -0.37 -14.84 -12.54
CA GLY A 120 -0.80 -13.55 -12.04
C GLY A 120 -2.30 -13.48 -11.78
N VAL A 121 -2.79 -12.27 -11.57
CA VAL A 121 -4.22 -11.97 -11.40
C VAL A 121 -4.57 -10.66 -12.09
N LEU A 122 -5.63 -10.66 -12.89
CA LEU A 122 -6.31 -9.44 -13.34
C LEU A 122 -7.26 -8.98 -12.24
N ILE A 123 -7.10 -7.73 -11.80
CA ILE A 123 -8.04 -7.05 -10.91
C ILE A 123 -8.91 -6.14 -11.77
N ASN A 124 -10.18 -6.51 -11.97
CA ASN A 124 -11.15 -5.69 -12.71
C ASN A 124 -12.28 -5.28 -11.76
N ALA A 125 -12.05 -4.23 -10.97
CA ALA A 125 -13.07 -3.72 -10.04
C ALA A 125 -14.31 -3.14 -10.76
N PRO A 126 -14.21 -2.43 -11.92
CA PRO A 126 -15.37 -2.02 -12.71
C PRO A 126 -16.24 -3.20 -13.18
N GLY A 127 -15.59 -4.32 -13.55
CA GLY A 127 -16.26 -5.57 -13.91
C GLY A 127 -16.71 -6.41 -12.70
N GLY A 128 -16.26 -6.08 -11.49
CA GLY A 128 -16.57 -6.81 -10.26
C GLY A 128 -15.94 -8.20 -10.15
N TYR A 129 -14.78 -8.45 -10.78
CA TYR A 129 -14.14 -9.77 -10.75
C TYR A 129 -12.61 -9.75 -10.64
N LEU A 130 -12.07 -10.89 -10.18
CA LEU A 130 -10.67 -11.26 -10.27
C LEU A 130 -10.54 -12.44 -11.23
N GLU A 131 -9.51 -12.42 -12.09
CA GLU A 131 -9.23 -13.52 -13.02
C GLU A 131 -7.78 -13.98 -12.84
N PHE A 132 -7.59 -15.22 -12.37
CA PHE A 132 -6.27 -15.82 -12.17
C PHE A 132 -5.77 -16.47 -13.46
N GLY A 133 -4.50 -16.27 -13.80
CA GLY A 133 -3.91 -16.86 -14.99
C GLY A 133 -3.00 -15.91 -15.76
N PRO A 134 -2.76 -16.18 -17.06
CA PRO A 134 -2.18 -15.20 -17.99
C PRO A 134 -3.08 -13.96 -18.08
N ASN A 135 -2.54 -12.77 -18.41
CA ASN A 135 -3.39 -11.61 -18.69
C ASN A 135 -4.34 -11.93 -19.87
N PRO A 136 -5.67 -11.91 -19.70
CA PRO A 136 -6.61 -12.18 -20.78
C PRO A 136 -6.81 -10.98 -21.72
N LEU A 137 -6.35 -9.79 -21.33
CA LEU A 137 -6.47 -8.57 -22.11
C LEU A 137 -5.30 -8.40 -23.08
N THR A 138 -5.48 -7.51 -24.08
CA THR A 138 -4.36 -7.09 -24.93
C THR A 138 -3.42 -6.26 -24.05
N PRO A 139 -2.13 -6.62 -23.90
CA PRO A 139 -1.26 -5.96 -22.93
C PRO A 139 -1.16 -4.45 -23.19
N GLY A 140 -1.65 -3.66 -22.23
CA GLY A 140 -1.47 -2.23 -22.19
C GLY A 140 -0.07 -1.83 -21.69
N VAL A 141 -0.02 -0.84 -20.80
CA VAL A 141 1.24 -0.25 -20.34
C VAL A 141 1.78 -1.00 -19.13
N SER A 142 2.90 -1.69 -19.34
CA SER A 142 3.62 -2.42 -18.28
C SER A 142 4.60 -1.51 -17.54
N VAL A 143 4.51 -1.48 -16.21
CA VAL A 143 5.54 -0.94 -15.32
C VAL A 143 6.26 -2.08 -14.57
N PRO A 144 7.61 -2.13 -14.56
CA PRO A 144 8.36 -3.12 -13.79
C PRO A 144 8.14 -2.90 -12.28
N GLY A 145 7.94 -3.97 -11.52
CA GLY A 145 7.64 -3.87 -10.08
C GLY A 145 6.18 -4.17 -9.75
N SER A 146 5.95 -4.87 -8.64
CA SER A 146 4.65 -4.97 -7.99
C SER A 146 4.79 -5.41 -6.52
N PRO A 147 4.21 -4.72 -5.52
CA PRO A 147 3.44 -3.49 -5.64
C PRO A 147 4.34 -2.24 -5.75
N ILE A 148 5.63 -2.35 -5.38
CA ILE A 148 6.57 -1.23 -5.38
C ILE A 148 7.21 -1.07 -6.76
N THR A 149 7.18 0.15 -7.28
CA THR A 149 7.74 0.52 -8.60
C THR A 149 8.26 1.97 -8.58
N THR A 150 8.78 2.45 -9.72
CA THR A 150 9.12 3.85 -9.95
C THR A 150 8.14 4.43 -10.96
N LEU A 151 7.49 5.53 -10.60
CA LEU A 151 6.54 6.27 -11.45
C LEU A 151 6.96 7.75 -11.51
N ASP A 152 6.40 8.49 -12.45
CA ASP A 152 6.48 9.94 -12.47
C ASP A 152 5.11 10.54 -12.11
N VAL A 153 5.08 11.48 -11.17
CA VAL A 153 3.83 12.09 -10.65
C VAL A 153 3.84 13.60 -10.90
N GLN A 154 2.69 14.12 -11.33
CA GLN A 154 2.43 15.55 -11.51
C GLN A 154 1.24 15.97 -10.66
N ILE A 155 1.33 17.12 -9.98
CA ILE A 155 0.28 17.70 -9.14
C ILE A 155 -0.11 19.06 -9.72
N ASN A 156 -1.34 19.17 -10.23
CA ASN A 156 -1.79 20.26 -11.11
C ASN A 156 -0.77 20.50 -12.26
N ASP A 157 -0.61 21.73 -12.73
CA ASP A 157 0.45 22.14 -13.69
C ASP A 157 1.88 22.14 -13.09
N GLY A 158 2.12 21.41 -12.00
CA GLY A 158 3.43 21.29 -11.35
C GLY A 158 4.47 20.56 -12.22
N PRO A 159 5.75 20.54 -11.79
CA PRO A 159 6.77 19.75 -12.46
C PRO A 159 6.50 18.26 -12.26
N LEU A 160 6.66 17.50 -13.33
CA LEU A 160 6.68 16.04 -13.28
C LEU A 160 7.86 15.57 -12.42
N THR A 161 7.58 14.75 -11.40
CA THR A 161 8.57 14.34 -10.39
C THR A 161 8.62 12.82 -10.27
N THR A 162 9.81 12.23 -10.40
CA THR A 162 10.03 10.79 -10.23
C THR A 162 9.93 10.37 -8.77
N VAL A 163 9.17 9.32 -8.49
CA VAL A 163 8.88 8.82 -7.14
C VAL A 163 9.01 7.30 -7.06
N THR A 164 9.35 6.79 -5.89
CA THR A 164 9.06 5.39 -5.53
C THR A 164 7.60 5.31 -5.10
N ALA A 165 6.84 4.44 -5.76
CA ALA A 165 5.40 4.31 -5.57
C ALA A 165 5.00 2.89 -5.17
N ALA A 166 3.92 2.75 -4.41
CA ALA A 166 3.16 1.53 -4.21
C ALA A 166 1.87 1.61 -5.03
N ILE A 167 1.66 0.66 -5.95
CA ILE A 167 0.39 0.46 -6.64
C ILE A 167 -0.44 -0.50 -5.77
N ASP A 168 -1.40 0.04 -5.03
CA ASP A 168 -2.00 -0.62 -3.86
C ASP A 168 -3.53 -0.46 -3.81
N ALA A 169 -4.23 -1.52 -4.23
CA ALA A 169 -5.70 -1.60 -4.19
C ALA A 169 -6.28 -1.55 -2.76
N GLY A 170 -5.49 -1.82 -1.72
CA GLY A 170 -5.90 -1.67 -0.32
C GLY A 170 -5.70 -0.25 0.24
N GLY A 171 -5.00 0.63 -0.48
CA GLY A 171 -4.51 1.93 0.01
C GLY A 171 -5.54 3.06 0.09
N GLN A 172 -6.85 2.78 0.05
CA GLN A 172 -7.93 3.78 -0.07
C GLN A 172 -7.73 4.76 -1.26
N TYR A 173 -7.77 6.07 -1.03
CA TYR A 173 -7.47 7.11 -2.01
C TYR A 173 -5.97 7.43 -2.09
N GLY A 174 -5.12 6.65 -1.43
CA GLY A 174 -3.67 6.76 -1.49
C GLY A 174 -3.06 7.72 -0.46
N SER A 175 -1.76 7.96 -0.61
CA SER A 175 -0.99 8.87 0.25
C SER A 175 0.13 9.55 -0.51
N ILE A 176 0.37 10.83 -0.23
CA ILE A 176 1.34 11.66 -0.95
C ILE A 176 2.37 12.30 0.00
N PRO A 177 3.68 12.04 -0.19
CA PRO A 177 4.74 12.75 0.51
C PRO A 177 4.67 14.27 0.33
N SER A 178 4.74 15.03 1.42
CA SER A 178 4.50 16.48 1.45
C SER A 178 5.43 17.30 0.56
N SER A 179 6.63 16.79 0.23
CA SER A 179 7.56 17.44 -0.70
C SER A 179 7.12 17.41 -2.17
N LEU A 180 6.16 16.54 -2.54
CA LEU A 180 5.55 16.52 -3.87
C LEU A 180 4.42 17.55 -4.01
N VAL A 181 3.89 18.05 -2.90
CA VAL A 181 2.76 18.98 -2.87
C VAL A 181 3.29 20.39 -3.17
N PRO A 182 2.90 21.02 -4.29
CA PRO A 182 3.37 22.37 -4.61
C PRO A 182 2.88 23.40 -3.58
N SER A 183 3.65 24.45 -3.34
CA SER A 183 3.29 25.52 -2.38
C SER A 183 2.03 26.31 -2.76
N THR A 184 1.50 26.12 -3.97
CA THR A 184 0.21 26.65 -4.44
C THR A 184 -0.99 25.85 -3.93
N VAL A 185 -0.77 24.64 -3.40
CA VAL A 185 -1.83 23.80 -2.80
C VAL A 185 -1.91 24.09 -1.29
N PRO A 186 -3.01 24.68 -0.80
CA PRO A 186 -3.10 25.13 0.59
C PRO A 186 -3.34 23.97 1.56
N VAL A 187 -2.25 23.40 2.09
CA VAL A 187 -2.29 22.43 3.20
C VAL A 187 -2.29 23.17 4.55
N THR A 188 -3.47 23.47 5.09
CA THR A 188 -3.62 24.26 6.33
C THR A 188 -3.59 23.41 7.59
N SER A 189 -2.68 23.71 8.52
CA SER A 189 -2.74 23.28 9.91
C SER A 189 -2.99 24.47 10.84
N PRO A 190 -3.98 24.44 11.75
CA PRO A 190 -4.08 25.41 12.83
C PRO A 190 -3.06 25.10 13.96
N GLY A 191 -1.93 25.82 13.96
CA GLY A 191 -1.15 26.06 15.19
C GLY A 191 0.13 25.25 15.43
N LEU A 192 0.49 24.30 14.57
CA LEU A 192 1.84 23.73 14.50
C LEU A 192 2.33 23.68 13.03
N PRO A 193 3.63 23.51 12.76
CA PRO A 193 4.15 23.47 11.38
C PRO A 193 3.69 22.28 10.52
N VAL A 194 2.82 21.41 11.05
CA VAL A 194 2.38 20.15 10.44
C VAL A 194 0.94 19.80 10.85
N SER A 195 0.08 19.54 9.87
CA SER A 195 -1.08 18.65 10.02
C SER A 195 -0.88 17.52 9.02
N PHE A 196 -0.26 16.44 9.48
CA PHE A 196 -0.13 15.22 8.69
C PHE A 196 -1.40 14.38 8.82
N GLY A 197 -1.76 13.67 7.75
CA GLY A 197 -2.98 12.85 7.72
C GLY A 197 -4.21 13.57 7.17
N GLU A 198 -4.11 14.86 6.87
CA GLU A 198 -5.15 15.61 6.16
C GLU A 198 -5.17 15.23 4.67
N ALA A 199 -6.36 15.27 4.08
CA ALA A 199 -6.58 15.11 2.65
C ALA A 199 -6.01 16.30 1.84
N LEU A 200 -5.56 16.06 0.61
CA LEU A 200 -5.31 17.16 -0.32
C LEU A 200 -6.61 17.96 -0.59
N PRO A 201 -6.53 19.30 -0.74
CA PRO A 201 -7.68 20.14 -1.04
C PRO A 201 -8.45 19.65 -2.28
N PRO A 202 -9.81 19.66 -2.27
CA PRO A 202 -10.62 19.34 -3.44
C PRO A 202 -10.28 20.21 -4.65
N GLY A 203 -10.35 19.64 -5.84
CA GLY A 203 -9.95 20.31 -7.09
C GLY A 203 -8.45 20.21 -7.40
N THR A 204 -7.67 19.47 -6.63
CA THR A 204 -6.26 19.17 -6.96
C THR A 204 -6.23 18.05 -7.99
N GLU A 205 -5.62 18.30 -9.15
CA GLU A 205 -5.39 17.27 -10.17
C GLU A 205 -4.12 16.49 -9.86
N ILE A 206 -4.18 15.17 -10.01
CA ILE A 206 -3.07 14.25 -9.79
C ILE A 206 -2.97 13.37 -11.03
N SER A 207 -1.86 13.50 -11.75
CA SER A 207 -1.57 12.77 -12.99
C SER A 207 -0.36 11.86 -12.75
N VAL A 208 -0.48 10.57 -13.07
CA VAL A 208 0.56 9.57 -12.81
C VAL A 208 0.97 8.89 -14.11
N TYR A 209 2.26 8.84 -14.35
CA TYR A 209 2.88 8.42 -15.60
C TYR A 209 3.89 7.29 -15.38
N THR A 210 4.25 6.61 -16.47
CA THR A 210 5.49 5.81 -16.54
C THR A 210 6.71 6.65 -16.14
N SER A 211 7.74 6.04 -15.57
CA SER A 211 8.98 6.70 -15.06
C SER A 211 9.92 7.33 -16.12
N ASN A 212 9.37 7.63 -17.29
CA ASN A 212 9.99 8.42 -18.35
C ASN A 212 9.12 9.63 -18.75
N GLY A 213 8.02 9.87 -18.04
CA GLY A 213 7.03 10.93 -18.29
C GLY A 213 6.23 10.85 -19.58
N GLN A 214 6.36 9.78 -20.38
CA GLN A 214 5.79 9.75 -21.72
C GLN A 214 4.35 9.20 -21.80
N THR A 215 3.94 8.35 -20.86
CA THR A 215 2.66 7.67 -20.93
C THR A 215 1.89 7.85 -19.63
N LEU A 216 0.73 8.51 -19.72
CA LEU A 216 -0.21 8.65 -18.60
C LEU A 216 -0.80 7.26 -18.29
N LEU A 217 -0.74 6.86 -17.01
CA LEU A 217 -1.30 5.61 -16.51
C LEU A 217 -2.70 5.85 -15.94
N TYR A 218 -2.86 6.91 -15.14
CA TYR A 218 -4.17 7.38 -14.68
C TYR A 218 -4.08 8.84 -14.24
N GLN A 219 -5.24 9.49 -14.15
CA GLN A 219 -5.40 10.86 -13.67
C GLN A 219 -6.71 10.96 -12.88
N PHE A 220 -6.71 11.71 -11.79
CA PHE A 220 -7.96 12.08 -11.10
C PHE A 220 -7.88 13.47 -10.48
N THR A 221 -9.05 14.06 -10.23
CA THR A 221 -9.19 15.30 -9.46
C THR A 221 -9.73 14.96 -8.07
N THR A 222 -9.08 15.47 -7.02
CA THR A 222 -9.51 15.23 -5.64
C THR A 222 -10.88 15.86 -5.36
N THR A 223 -11.66 15.23 -4.48
CA THR A 223 -12.93 15.76 -3.96
C THR A 223 -12.92 15.80 -2.44
N ALA A 224 -13.95 16.38 -1.81
CA ALA A 224 -14.07 16.45 -0.35
C ALA A 224 -14.13 15.08 0.35
N THR A 225 -14.39 13.99 -0.40
CA THR A 225 -14.48 12.62 0.13
C THR A 225 -13.56 11.63 -0.60
N GLN A 226 -12.78 12.09 -1.58
CA GLN A 226 -11.94 11.26 -2.44
C GLN A 226 -10.60 11.97 -2.69
N SER A 227 -9.62 11.75 -1.81
CA SER A 227 -8.36 12.49 -1.84
C SER A 227 -7.29 11.73 -1.05
N PRO A 228 -6.03 11.66 -1.52
CA PRO A 228 -4.96 11.04 -0.77
C PRO A 228 -4.61 11.88 0.47
N VAL A 229 -4.16 11.20 1.52
CA VAL A 229 -3.66 11.86 2.72
C VAL A 229 -2.21 12.31 2.56
N VAL A 230 -1.87 13.49 3.09
CA VAL A 230 -0.50 14.03 3.02
C VAL A 230 0.38 13.41 4.12
N THR A 231 1.52 12.84 3.72
CA THR A 231 2.52 12.24 4.63
C THR A 231 3.77 13.12 4.78
N PRO A 232 4.50 13.05 5.90
CA PRO A 232 5.73 13.83 6.08
C PRO A 232 6.81 13.52 5.03
N GLY A 233 7.45 14.56 4.49
CA GLY A 233 8.79 14.46 3.92
C GLY A 233 8.88 14.05 2.45
N THR A 234 9.93 13.30 2.12
CA THR A 234 10.33 12.95 0.75
C THR A 234 9.98 11.51 0.37
N PRO A 235 9.65 11.23 -0.90
CA PRO A 235 9.50 9.87 -1.40
C PRO A 235 10.71 8.99 -1.04
N SER A 236 10.45 7.81 -0.50
CA SER A 236 11.49 6.83 -0.16
C SER A 236 10.88 5.43 -0.02
N ALA A 237 11.72 4.40 0.13
CA ALA A 237 11.26 3.03 0.42
C ALA A 237 10.44 2.90 1.73
N SER A 238 10.51 3.89 2.64
CA SER A 238 9.72 3.96 3.88
C SER A 238 8.66 5.07 3.89
N ASN A 239 8.52 5.80 2.79
CA ASN A 239 7.55 6.87 2.60
C ASN A 239 7.17 6.94 1.12
N LEU A 240 6.41 5.94 0.67
CA LEU A 240 6.03 5.76 -0.72
C LEU A 240 4.91 6.74 -1.11
N PHE A 241 4.89 7.15 -2.37
CA PHE A 241 3.63 7.58 -2.98
C PHE A 241 2.73 6.33 -3.08
N ASN A 242 1.54 6.35 -2.49
CA ASN A 242 0.59 5.22 -2.59
C ASN A 242 -0.54 5.63 -3.54
N THR A 243 -0.81 4.84 -4.58
CA THR A 243 -1.85 5.14 -5.58
C THR A 243 -3.26 5.08 -5.01
N GLY A 244 -3.46 4.30 -3.96
CA GLY A 244 -4.77 3.82 -3.55
C GLY A 244 -5.43 2.91 -4.59
N PHE A 245 -6.71 2.64 -4.36
CA PHE A 245 -7.60 1.91 -5.27
C PHE A 245 -7.98 2.70 -6.52
N VAL A 246 -7.73 4.02 -6.58
CA VAL A 246 -8.19 4.90 -7.68
C VAL A 246 -7.95 4.29 -9.06
N PRO A 247 -6.72 3.93 -9.47
CA PRO A 247 -6.51 3.36 -10.80
C PRO A 247 -7.18 1.99 -11.00
N PHE A 248 -7.43 1.22 -9.93
CA PHE A 248 -8.15 -0.06 -10.01
C PHE A 248 -9.67 0.12 -10.21
N MET A 249 -10.23 1.29 -9.87
CA MET A 249 -11.64 1.64 -10.09
C MET A 249 -11.90 2.29 -11.45
N ASP A 250 -10.85 2.80 -12.11
CA ASP A 250 -10.94 3.39 -13.44
C ASP A 250 -10.75 2.34 -14.55
N GLN A 251 -9.89 1.35 -14.33
CA GLN A 251 -9.46 0.37 -15.35
C GLN A 251 -9.08 -1.00 -14.75
N PRO A 252 -9.06 -2.07 -15.56
CA PRO A 252 -8.46 -3.34 -15.17
C PRO A 252 -6.93 -3.21 -15.00
N ILE A 253 -6.39 -3.82 -13.96
CA ILE A 253 -4.94 -3.86 -13.71
C ILE A 253 -4.50 -5.30 -13.48
N TYR A 254 -3.54 -5.76 -14.28
CA TYR A 254 -2.97 -7.11 -14.16
C TYR A 254 -1.69 -7.10 -13.33
N ILE A 255 -1.64 -7.96 -12.31
CA ILE A 255 -0.49 -8.18 -11.45
C ILE A 255 0.18 -9.49 -11.87
N ALA A 256 1.33 -9.37 -12.54
CA ALA A 256 2.15 -10.51 -12.93
C ALA A 256 3.05 -10.96 -11.77
N ASN A 257 3.08 -12.26 -11.48
CA ASN A 257 3.99 -12.85 -10.49
C ASN A 257 5.47 -12.85 -10.91
N GLY A 258 5.77 -12.39 -12.14
CA GLY A 258 7.08 -12.51 -12.77
C GLY A 258 7.29 -13.88 -13.42
N PRO A 259 8.49 -14.14 -14.00
CA PRO A 259 8.77 -15.40 -14.67
C PRO A 259 8.94 -16.55 -13.67
N ASN A 260 7.85 -17.29 -13.42
CA ASN A 260 7.94 -18.65 -12.87
C ASN A 260 8.80 -19.51 -13.81
N ALA A 261 9.71 -20.31 -13.24
CA ALA A 261 10.54 -21.24 -14.00
C ALA A 261 9.66 -22.32 -14.66
N GLY A 262 9.26 -22.09 -15.93
CA GLY A 262 8.43 -23.03 -16.69
C GLY A 262 7.55 -22.45 -17.81
N SER A 263 7.32 -21.13 -17.88
CA SER A 263 6.46 -20.54 -18.93
C SER A 263 7.18 -20.39 -20.28
N PRO A 264 6.67 -21.00 -21.38
CA PRO A 264 7.19 -20.73 -22.72
C PRO A 264 6.83 -19.31 -23.18
N GLY A 265 7.80 -18.58 -23.74
CA GLY A 265 7.56 -17.33 -24.48
C GLY A 265 7.91 -16.01 -23.78
N ILE A 266 8.30 -16.01 -22.50
CA ILE A 266 8.78 -14.81 -21.81
C ILE A 266 10.32 -14.71 -21.96
N PRO A 267 10.88 -13.62 -22.51
CA PRO A 267 12.34 -13.43 -22.60
C PRO A 267 12.99 -13.45 -21.21
N GLY A 268 14.06 -14.25 -21.05
CA GLY A 268 14.75 -14.48 -19.77
C GLY A 268 15.62 -13.31 -19.25
N ALA A 269 15.21 -12.06 -19.50
CA ALA A 269 15.92 -10.84 -19.08
C ALA A 269 15.29 -10.15 -17.86
N PHE A 270 14.16 -10.64 -17.36
CA PHE A 270 13.53 -10.14 -16.14
C PHE A 270 14.05 -10.91 -14.92
N ALA A 271 14.64 -10.19 -13.97
CA ALA A 271 15.18 -10.77 -12.74
C ALA A 271 14.09 -11.52 -11.94
N PRO A 272 14.44 -12.59 -11.20
CA PRO A 272 13.50 -13.22 -10.29
C PRO A 272 13.03 -12.20 -9.23
N ASN A 273 11.73 -12.25 -8.92
CA ASN A 273 11.09 -11.57 -7.78
C ASN A 273 10.84 -10.05 -7.87
N LEU A 274 10.67 -9.46 -9.06
CA LEU A 274 10.19 -8.06 -9.19
C LEU A 274 8.73 -7.92 -9.68
N GLY A 275 8.16 -8.95 -10.31
CA GLY A 275 6.83 -8.86 -10.93
C GLY A 275 6.70 -7.75 -11.99
N THR A 276 5.47 -7.57 -12.46
CA THR A 276 5.10 -6.49 -13.38
C THR A 276 3.66 -6.08 -13.11
N THR A 277 3.38 -4.78 -13.08
CA THR A 277 2.01 -4.26 -13.05
C THR A 277 1.67 -3.77 -14.45
N ILE A 278 0.52 -4.18 -15.00
CA ILE A 278 0.08 -3.79 -16.35
C ILE A 278 -1.23 -3.01 -16.22
N PHE A 279 -1.24 -1.80 -16.76
CA PHE A 279 -2.41 -0.92 -16.88
C PHE A 279 -3.01 -1.14 -18.27
N ASP A 280 -4.19 -1.76 -18.34
CA ASP A 280 -4.85 -2.06 -19.61
C ASP A 280 -5.73 -0.86 -20.03
N LEU A 281 -5.05 0.17 -20.57
CA LEU A 281 -5.56 1.47 -21.08
C LEU A 281 -6.43 1.35 -22.35
#